data_AF-A0A830EYZ7-F1
#
_entry.id   AF-A0A830EYZ7-F1
#
_cell.length_a   1.000
_cell.length_b   1.000
_cell.length_c   1.000
_cell.angle_alpha   90.00
_cell.angle_beta   90.00
_cell.angle_gamma   90.00
#
_symmetry.space_group_name_H-M   'P 1'
#
loop_
_entity.id
_entity.type
_entity.pdbx_description
1 polymer ?
#
loop_
_entity_poly.entity_id
_entity_poly.type
_entity_poly.pdbx_seq_one_letter_code
_entity_poly.pdbx_strand_id
1 'polypeptide(L)' 'MQLSKTVFRFLLVIVSFLALLTLFILPFQTPGTGGYVITILTLAVQVVFILALAAALYFDWDPLREFEEA' A
#
# COMPACT_ATOMS: atom_id res chain seq x y z
N MET A 1 -18.41 13.04 -2.78
CA MET A 1 -17.13 12.46 -3.22
C MET A 1 -17.18 11.03 -2.75
N GLN A 2 -17.20 10.02 -3.64
CA GLN A 2 -17.42 8.63 -3.22
C GLN A 2 -16.45 8.26 -2.08
N LEU A 3 -17.00 7.80 -0.96
CA LEU A 3 -16.24 7.53 0.26
C LEU A 3 -15.11 6.53 -0.02
N SER A 4 -15.41 5.45 -0.76
CA SER A 4 -14.45 4.43 -1.18
C SER A 4 -13.24 5.02 -1.91
N LYS A 5 -13.46 5.93 -2.88
CA LYS A 5 -12.37 6.56 -3.64
C LYS A 5 -11.48 7.41 -2.76
N THR A 6 -12.08 8.11 -1.80
CA THR A 6 -11.35 8.93 -0.83
C THR A 6 -10.46 8.04 0.03
N VAL A 7 -11.04 6.99 0.63
CA VAL A 7 -10.32 6.03 1.47
C VAL A 7 -9.18 5.36 0.69
N PHE A 8 -9.43 4.84 -0.50
CA PHE A 8 -8.40 4.20 -1.32
C PHE A 8 -7.26 5.14 -1.69
N ARG A 9 -7.55 6.41 -2.03
CA ARG A 9 -6.49 7.40 -2.30
C ARG A 9 -5.65 7.70 -1.06
N PHE A 10 -6.28 7.85 0.10
CA PHE A 10 -5.55 8.05 1.35
C PHE A 10 -4.66 6.86 1.69
N LEU A 11 -5.21 5.64 1.61
CA LEU A 11 -4.45 4.41 1.84
C LEU A 11 -3.28 4.29 0.85
N LEU A 12 -3.51 4.61 -0.43
CA LEU A 12 -2.47 4.56 -1.46
C LEU A 12 -1.31 5.51 -1.11
N VAL A 13 -1.59 6.73 -0.68
CA VAL A 13 -0.56 7.70 -0.27
C VAL A 13 0.21 7.19 0.94
N ILE A 14 -0.48 6.74 1.98
CA ILE A 14 0.15 6.25 3.22
C ILE A 14 1.06 5.06 2.92
N VAL A 15 0.55 4.05 2.21
CA VAL A 15 1.32 2.84 1.92
C VAL A 15 2.47 3.12 0.96
N SER A 16 2.29 4.01 -0.01
CA SER A 16 3.39 4.41 -0.91
C SER A 16 4.50 5.12 -0.14
N PHE A 17 4.15 5.99 0.80
CA PHE A 17 5.14 6.64 1.67
C PHE A 17 5.88 5.62 2.56
N LEU A 18 5.17 4.67 3.16
CA LEU A 18 5.79 3.60 3.94
C LEU A 18 6.69 2.70 3.09
N ALA A 19 6.30 2.42 1.84
CA ALA A 19 7.13 1.67 0.90
C ALA A 19 8.42 2.41 0.55
N LEU A 20 8.36 3.73 0.37
CA LEU A 20 9.55 4.56 0.16
C LEU A 20 10.49 4.54 1.37
N LEU A 21 9.95 4.64 2.59
CA LEU A 21 10.76 4.51 3.82
C LEU A 21 11.40 3.12 3.94
N THR A 22 10.65 2.08 3.56
CA THR A 22 11.13 0.69 3.58
C THR A 22 12.21 0.48 2.52
N LEU A 23 12.06 1.05 1.33
CA LEU A 23 13.09 1.03 0.29
C LEU A 23 14.35 1.80 0.75
N PHE A 24 14.15 2.95 1.40
CA PHE A 24 15.24 3.78 1.89
C PHE A 24 16.11 3.09 2.96
N ILE A 25 15.55 2.17 3.75
CA ILE A 25 16.32 1.47 4.78
C ILE A 25 17.22 0.35 4.24
N LEU A 26 16.92 -0.19 3.05
CA LEU A 26 17.64 -1.34 2.48
C LEU A 26 19.17 -1.14 2.36
N PRO A 27 19.70 0.01 1.92
CA PRO A 27 21.14 0.23 1.83
C PRO A 27 21.86 0.22 3.19
N PHE A 28 21.13 0.42 4.29
CA PHE A 28 21.67 0.46 5.64
C PHE A 28 21.61 -0.90 6.35
N GLN A 29 21.06 -1.93 5.70
CA GLN A 29 20.96 -3.27 6.24
C GLN A 29 22.04 -4.18 5.68
N THR A 30 22.55 -5.10 6.51
CA THR A 30 23.47 -6.15 6.06
C THR A 30 22.71 -7.23 5.29
N PRO A 31 23.06 -7.49 4.02
CA PRO A 31 22.42 -8.54 3.22
C PRO A 31 22.56 -9.93 3.86
N GLY A 32 21.56 -10.79 3.66
CA GLY A 32 21.57 -12.18 4.16
C GLY A 32 21.22 -12.33 5.65
N THR A 33 20.93 -11.24 6.35
CA THR A 33 20.39 -11.30 7.71
C THR A 33 18.88 -11.55 7.71
N GLY A 34 18.33 -12.08 8.82
CA GLY A 34 16.88 -12.25 8.96
C GLY A 34 16.12 -10.94 8.82
N GLY A 35 16.66 -9.84 9.36
CA GLY A 35 16.07 -8.50 9.21
C GLY A 35 15.98 -8.05 7.76
N TYR A 36 17.04 -8.27 6.97
CA TYR A 36 17.04 -7.95 5.54
C TYR A 36 15.95 -8.71 4.77
N VAL A 37 15.79 -10.01 5.03
CA VAL A 37 14.75 -10.83 4.40
C VAL A 37 13.35 -10.31 4.74
N ILE A 38 13.11 -9.97 6.01
CA ILE A 38 11.82 -9.42 6.47
C ILE A 38 11.53 -8.08 5.78
N THR A 39 12.53 -7.21 5.65
CA THR A 39 12.38 -5.92 4.96
C THR A 39 12.04 -6.10 3.48
N ILE A 40 12.69 -7.03 2.77
CA ILE A 40 12.33 -7.35 1.37
C ILE A 40 10.90 -7.88 1.27
N LEU A 41 10.52 -8.84 2.11
CA LEU A 41 9.16 -9.40 2.08
C LEU A 41 8.11 -8.34 2.40
N THR A 42 8.39 -7.45 3.35
CA THR A 42 7.53 -6.32 3.68
C THR A 42 7.36 -5.39 2.49
N LEU A 43 8.46 -5.05 1.80
CA LEU A 43 8.43 -4.23 0.60
C LEU A 43 7.62 -4.89 -0.53
N ALA A 44 7.77 -6.20 -0.73
CA ALA A 44 6.99 -6.95 -1.71
C ALA A 44 5.49 -6.90 -1.41
N VAL A 45 5.09 -7.09 -0.14
CA VAL A 45 3.69 -6.96 0.28
C VAL A 45 3.17 -5.54 0.05
N GLN A 46 3.96 -4.51 0.39
CA GLN A 46 3.59 -3.12 0.14
C GLN A 46 3.36 -2.85 -1.34
N VAL A 47 4.23 -3.34 -2.22
CA VAL A 47 4.08 -3.19 -3.68
C VAL A 47 2.81 -3.87 -4.18
N VAL A 48 2.54 -5.11 -3.75
CA VAL A 48 1.29 -5.82 -4.11
C VAL A 48 0.07 -5.04 -3.64
N PHE A 49 0.11 -4.48 -2.43
CA PHE A 49 -1.00 -3.69 -1.90
C PHE A 49 -1.21 -2.37 -2.65
N ILE A 50 -0.14 -1.69 -3.05
CA ILE A 50 -0.19 -0.51 -3.93
C ILE A 50 -0.89 -0.85 -5.25
N LEU A 51 -0.49 -1.97 -5.88
CA LEU A 51 -1.09 -2.42 -7.13
C LEU A 51 -2.57 -2.76 -6.97
N ALA A 52 -2.95 -3.42 -5.87
CA ALA A 52 -4.35 -3.72 -5.56
C ALA A 52 -5.19 -2.46 -5.36
N LEU A 53 -4.69 -1.46 -4.62
CA LEU A 53 -5.37 -0.17 -4.44
C LEU A 53 -5.47 0.62 -5.75
N ALA A 54 -4.40 0.63 -6.55
CA ALA A 54 -4.39 1.27 -7.85
C ALA A 54 -5.40 0.61 -8.79
N ALA A 55 -5.48 -0.73 -8.80
CA ALA A 55 -6.48 -1.47 -9.57
C ALA A 55 -7.90 -1.17 -9.06
N ALA A 56 -8.14 -1.15 -7.75
CA ALA A 56 -9.43 -0.82 -7.17
C ALA A 56 -9.90 0.59 -7.58
N LEU A 57 -8.99 1.56 -7.60
CA LEU A 57 -9.27 2.91 -8.08
C LEU A 57 -9.49 2.98 -9.60
N TYR A 58 -8.73 2.20 -10.37
CA TYR A 58 -8.83 2.16 -11.84
C TYR A 58 -10.15 1.54 -12.30
N PHE A 59 -10.62 0.49 -11.63
CA PHE A 59 -11.88 -0.18 -11.93
C PHE A 59 -13.09 0.44 -11.21
N ASP A 60 -12.94 1.63 -10.60
CA ASP A 60 -14.00 2.31 -9.84
C ASP A 60 -14.70 1.40 -8.81
N TRP A 61 -13.94 0.51 -8.16
CA TRP A 61 -14.50 -0.41 -7.17
C TRP A 61 -15.03 0.36 -5.96
N ASP A 62 -16.31 0.16 -5.62
CA ASP A 62 -17.00 0.91 -4.57
C ASP A 62 -17.62 -0.02 -3.50
N PRO A 63 -16.78 -0.63 -2.64
CA PRO A 63 -17.27 -1.54 -1.59
C PRO A 63 -17.98 -0.82 -0.44
N LEU A 64 -17.75 0.49 -0.25
CA LEU A 64 -18.36 1.24 0.85
C LEU A 64 -19.66 1.93 0.49
N ARG A 65 -20.21 1.69 -0.71
CA ARG A 65 -21.45 2.32 -1.18
C ARG A 65 -22.61 2.17 -0.19
N GLU A 66 -22.76 0.97 0.39
CA GLU A 66 -23.83 0.68 1.37
C GLU A 66 -23.72 1.52 2.65
N PHE A 67 -22.52 1.98 3.02
CA PHE A 67 -22.31 2.85 4.17
C PHE A 67 -22.45 4.34 3.83
N GLU A 68 -22.39 4.73 2.55
CA GLU A 68 -22.63 6.11 2.10
C GLU A 68 -24.13 6.39 1.95
N GLU A 69 -24.95 5.36 1.75
CA GLU A 69 -26.41 5.43 1.59
C GLU A 69 -27.19 5.23 2.92
N ALA A 70 -26.49 4.92 4.03
CA ALA A 70 -27.05 4.70 5.37
C ALA A 70 -27.01 5.98 6.23
#